data_AF-A0AA39TKM5-F1
#
_entry.id   AF-A0AA39TKM5-F1
#
_cell.length_a   1.000
_cell.length_b   1.000
_cell.length_c   1.000
_cell.angle_alpha   90.00
_cell.angle_beta   90.00
_cell.angle_gamma   90.00
#
_symmetry.space_group_name_H-M   'P 1'
#
loop_
_entity.id
_entity.type
_entity.pdbx_description
1 polymer ?
#
loop_
_entity_poly.entity_id
_entity_poly.type
_entity_poly.pdbx_seq_one_letter_code
_entity_poly.pdbx_strand_id
1 'polypeptide(L)'
;MSAFYNYSEPFNAECRAFGRLRESGHEDLAVQCFGYVLLDEKHEHIIMSQFSDKNLEFNGNGENPGIDDMRSRFLGRHGKPPPLRGIIKALGKADEPLRKRSARKLYQSIVSLQQLGIINIDVAHRQLIDGKFADFSTAITTPHFITTPELNPRLTPEWISAMEFETFQFSINDFWAFDNMVVMAAKSHIN
;
A
#
# COMPACT_ATOMS: atom_id res chain seq x y z
N MET A 1 1.59 21.36 1.79
CA MET A 1 1.37 19.92 2.05
C MET A 1 0.74 19.76 3.42
N SER A 2 -0.38 19.05 3.50
CA SER A 2 -1.12 18.84 4.75
C SER A 2 -0.43 17.83 5.67
N ALA A 3 -0.77 17.82 6.95
CA ALA A 3 -0.28 16.79 7.89
C ALA A 3 -0.61 15.37 7.41
N PHE A 4 -1.74 15.17 6.72
CA PHE A 4 -2.20 13.88 6.21
C PHE A 4 -1.41 13.38 4.99
N TYR A 5 -0.81 14.28 4.20
CA TYR A 5 -0.06 13.91 2.99
C TYR A 5 1.03 12.86 3.27
N ASN A 6 1.77 13.03 4.36
CA ASN A 6 2.89 12.14 4.71
C ASN A 6 2.43 10.74 5.14
N TYR A 7 1.14 10.52 5.33
CA TYR A 7 0.57 9.29 5.87
C TYR A 7 -0.41 8.62 4.91
N SER A 8 -1.22 9.40 4.19
CA SER A 8 -2.33 8.90 3.35
C SER A 8 -2.11 9.01 1.86
N GLU A 9 -1.05 9.68 1.43
CA GLU A 9 -0.75 9.69 0.00
C GLU A 9 -0.10 8.36 -0.40
N PRO A 10 -0.55 7.68 -1.47
CA PRO A 10 -0.17 6.29 -1.74
C PRO A 10 1.34 6.03 -1.82
N PHE A 11 2.09 6.94 -2.45
CA PHE A 11 3.55 6.83 -2.49
C PHE A 11 4.17 6.94 -1.10
N ASN A 12 3.72 7.89 -0.27
CA ASN A 12 4.22 8.03 1.10
C ASN A 12 3.83 6.84 1.99
N ALA A 13 2.63 6.29 1.85
CA ALA A 13 2.20 5.08 2.55
C ALA A 13 3.17 3.92 2.27
N GLU A 14 3.48 3.71 0.98
CA GLU A 14 4.40 2.66 0.56
C GLU A 14 5.84 2.91 1.04
N CYS A 15 6.35 4.14 0.94
CA CYS A 15 7.65 4.51 1.49
C CYS A 15 7.74 4.27 3.00
N ARG A 16 6.69 4.54 3.76
CA ARG A 16 6.66 4.29 5.20
C ARG A 16 6.70 2.80 5.52
N ALA A 17 5.96 1.98 4.80
CA ALA A 17 5.95 0.53 4.98
C ALA A 17 7.35 -0.07 4.72
N PHE A 18 7.95 0.23 3.56
CA PHE A 18 9.31 -0.22 3.25
C PHE A 18 10.36 0.36 4.21
N GLY A 19 10.19 1.62 4.63
CA GLY A 19 11.02 2.25 5.66
C GLY A 19 10.98 1.46 6.97
N ARG A 20 9.79 1.10 7.45
CA ARG A 20 9.61 0.28 8.66
C ARG A 20 10.23 -1.10 8.52
N LEU A 21 10.08 -1.77 7.38
CA LEU A 21 10.72 -3.08 7.14
C LEU A 21 12.25 -2.98 7.22
N ARG A 22 12.83 -1.92 6.66
CA ARG A 22 14.27 -1.69 6.72
C ARG A 22 14.75 -1.35 8.12
N GLU A 23 14.04 -0.47 8.83
CA GLU A 23 14.36 -0.08 10.21
C GLU A 23 14.31 -1.27 11.18
N SER A 24 13.38 -2.20 10.98
CA SER A 24 13.21 -3.38 11.83
C SER A 24 14.05 -4.59 11.40
N GLY A 25 14.72 -4.54 10.23
CA GLY A 25 15.48 -5.67 9.69
C GLY A 25 14.63 -6.80 9.12
N HIS A 26 13.40 -6.53 8.70
CA HIS A 26 12.43 -7.51 8.18
C HIS A 26 12.13 -7.30 6.67
N GLU A 27 13.11 -6.84 5.90
CA GLU A 27 12.98 -6.64 4.45
C GLU A 27 12.65 -7.96 3.70
N ASP A 28 12.82 -9.11 4.35
CA ASP A 28 12.44 -10.40 3.81
C ASP A 28 10.92 -10.61 3.67
N LEU A 29 10.09 -9.84 4.40
CA LEU A 29 8.62 -9.88 4.33
C LEU A 29 8.03 -9.31 3.04
N ALA A 30 8.82 -8.56 2.26
CA ALA A 30 8.40 -7.91 1.04
C ALA A 30 9.39 -8.13 -0.11
N VAL A 31 8.99 -7.75 -1.32
CA VAL A 31 9.93 -7.61 -2.43
C VAL A 31 11.00 -6.59 -2.05
N GLN A 32 12.24 -6.79 -2.52
CA GLN A 32 13.29 -5.83 -2.28
C GLN A 32 12.94 -4.49 -2.92
N CYS A 33 12.97 -3.41 -2.14
CA CYS A 33 12.78 -2.05 -2.60
C CYS A 33 14.13 -1.33 -2.67
N PHE A 34 14.47 -0.80 -3.84
CA PHE A 34 15.73 -0.10 -4.10
C PHE A 34 15.63 1.42 -3.87
N GLY A 35 14.42 1.92 -3.62
CA GLY A 35 14.12 3.33 -3.45
C GLY A 35 13.10 3.81 -4.47
N TYR A 36 13.23 5.05 -4.91
CA TYR A 36 12.28 5.66 -5.83
C TYR A 36 12.95 6.62 -6.81
N VAL A 37 12.23 6.90 -7.89
CA VAL A 37 12.55 7.93 -8.88
C VAL A 37 11.49 9.02 -8.83
N LEU A 38 11.94 10.27 -8.92
CA LEU A 38 11.07 11.43 -9.09
C LEU A 38 11.13 11.85 -10.55
N LEU A 39 9.98 11.99 -11.18
CA LEU A 39 9.91 12.51 -12.54
C LEU A 39 9.71 14.02 -12.44
N ASP A 40 10.58 14.77 -13.09
CA ASP A 40 10.35 16.20 -13.28
C ASP A 40 9.25 16.43 -14.34
N GLU A 41 8.81 17.68 -14.48
CA GLU A 41 7.74 18.06 -15.41
C GLU A 41 8.01 17.60 -16.86
N LYS A 42 9.29 17.61 -17.28
CA LYS A 42 9.68 17.16 -18.62
C LYS A 42 9.52 15.66 -18.76
N HIS A 43 9.98 14.87 -17.79
CA HIS A 43 9.87 13.42 -17.82
C HIS A 43 8.42 12.95 -17.64
N GLU A 44 7.61 13.65 -16.84
CA GLU A 44 6.17 13.41 -16.76
C GLU A 44 5.51 13.57 -18.13
N HIS A 45 5.78 14.68 -18.82
CA HIS A 45 5.22 14.93 -20.14
C HIS A 45 5.64 13.85 -21.16
N ILE A 46 6.91 13.41 -21.11
CA ILE A 46 7.41 12.33 -21.98
C ILE A 46 6.64 11.04 -21.72
N ILE A 47 6.47 10.60 -20.47
CA ILE A 47 5.73 9.37 -20.15
C ILE A 47 4.26 9.49 -20.58
N MET A 48 3.60 10.59 -20.22
CA MET A 48 2.19 10.78 -20.56
C MET A 48 1.96 10.83 -22.08
N SER A 49 2.89 11.43 -22.83
CA SER A 49 2.84 11.44 -24.29
C SER A 49 3.13 10.06 -24.89
N GLN A 50 4.15 9.37 -24.39
CA GLN A 50 4.59 8.07 -24.90
C GLN A 50 3.52 7.00 -24.73
N PHE A 51 2.76 7.06 -23.64
CA PHE A 51 1.69 6.13 -23.33
C PHE A 51 0.30 6.75 -23.51
N SER A 52 0.18 7.78 -24.34
CA SER A 52 -1.10 8.46 -24.60
C SER A 52 -2.13 7.56 -25.31
N ASP A 53 -1.68 6.51 -26.00
CA ASP A 53 -2.52 5.47 -26.58
C ASP A 53 -2.94 4.39 -25.56
N LYS A 54 -2.34 4.42 -24.37
CA LYS A 54 -2.70 3.54 -23.25
C LYS A 54 -3.68 4.28 -22.36
N ASN A 55 -4.74 3.59 -21.94
CA ASN A 55 -5.69 4.12 -20.97
C ASN A 55 -5.10 4.09 -19.56
N LEU A 56 -4.02 4.85 -19.33
CA LEU A 56 -3.34 4.96 -18.05
C LEU A 56 -3.90 6.14 -17.25
N GLU A 57 -4.19 5.86 -15.98
CA GLU A 57 -4.60 6.86 -15.02
C GLU A 57 -3.40 7.30 -14.18
N PHE A 58 -3.13 8.61 -14.13
CA PHE A 58 -1.96 9.20 -13.46
C PHE A 58 -2.32 9.97 -12.18
N ASN A 59 -3.60 10.22 -11.94
CA ASN A 59 -4.11 10.94 -10.78
C ASN A 59 -5.01 10.08 -9.89
N GLY A 60 -5.36 8.87 -10.33
CA GLY A 60 -6.38 8.00 -9.75
C GLY A 60 -6.07 7.40 -8.38
N ASN A 61 -7.10 6.80 -7.80
CA ASN A 61 -7.04 5.91 -6.64
C ASN A 61 -6.82 4.44 -7.08
N GLY A 62 -6.13 3.64 -6.26
CA GLY A 62 -5.98 2.20 -6.48
C GLY A 62 -7.29 1.41 -6.37
N GLU A 63 -8.27 1.90 -5.60
CA GLU A 63 -9.58 1.25 -5.46
C GLU A 63 -10.55 1.61 -6.61
N ASN A 64 -10.57 2.88 -7.01
CA ASN A 64 -11.49 3.43 -8.01
C ASN A 64 -10.72 4.29 -9.04
N PRO A 65 -9.94 3.67 -9.95
CA PRO A 65 -9.18 4.40 -10.97
C PRO A 65 -10.11 5.26 -11.84
N GLY A 66 -9.75 6.53 -12.04
CA GLY A 66 -10.48 7.48 -12.89
C GLY A 66 -11.75 8.10 -12.26
N ILE A 67 -12.13 7.70 -11.05
CA ILE A 67 -13.25 8.31 -10.30
C ILE A 67 -12.73 9.39 -9.35
N ASP A 68 -11.66 9.06 -8.61
CA ASP A 68 -11.06 9.97 -7.63
C ASP A 68 -9.76 10.56 -8.15
N ASP A 69 -9.65 11.90 -8.18
CA ASP A 69 -8.36 12.58 -8.35
C ASP A 69 -7.64 12.64 -7.00
N MET A 70 -6.85 11.61 -6.71
CA MET A 70 -6.05 11.49 -5.50
C MET A 70 -4.83 12.41 -5.51
N ARG A 71 -4.16 12.53 -6.64
CA ARG A 71 -2.92 13.30 -6.76
C ARG A 71 -3.18 14.80 -6.51
N SER A 72 -4.29 15.34 -6.98
CA SER A 72 -4.66 16.74 -6.78
C SER A 72 -5.17 17.04 -5.36
N ARG A 73 -5.43 16.04 -4.51
CA ARG A 73 -5.75 16.28 -3.08
C ARG A 73 -4.55 16.79 -2.29
N PHE A 74 -3.35 16.64 -2.83
CA PHE A 74 -2.10 16.90 -2.12
C PHE A 74 -1.23 17.96 -2.79
N LEU A 75 -1.85 19.06 -3.23
CA LEU A 75 -1.15 20.12 -3.93
C LEU A 75 0.06 20.65 -3.15
N GLY A 76 1.15 20.79 -3.87
CA GLY A 76 2.39 21.39 -3.42
C GLY A 76 2.36 22.91 -3.50
N ARG A 77 3.56 23.50 -3.55
CA ARG A 77 3.73 24.95 -3.69
C ARG A 77 3.11 25.39 -5.02
N HIS A 78 2.44 26.55 -5.01
CA HIS A 78 1.76 27.12 -6.19
C HIS A 78 0.57 26.30 -6.73
N GLY A 79 0.00 25.39 -5.93
CA GLY A 79 -1.21 24.66 -6.33
C GLY A 79 -0.97 23.57 -7.37
N LYS A 80 0.28 23.15 -7.58
CA LYS A 80 0.63 22.06 -8.50
C LYS A 80 0.51 20.70 -7.82
N PRO A 81 0.10 19.63 -8.54
CA PRO A 81 0.17 18.28 -8.00
C PRO A 81 1.62 17.88 -7.67
N PRO A 82 1.84 16.96 -6.71
CA PRO A 82 3.18 16.41 -6.44
C PRO A 82 3.71 15.69 -7.69
N PRO A 83 5.03 15.58 -7.92
CA PRO A 83 5.55 14.94 -9.13
C PRO A 83 5.13 13.47 -9.23
N LEU A 84 5.11 12.92 -10.45
CA LEU A 84 5.00 11.47 -10.64
C LEU A 84 6.22 10.81 -10.01
N ARG A 85 5.96 9.72 -9.30
CA ARG A 85 6.92 9.02 -8.46
C ARG A 85 6.81 7.54 -8.74
N GLY A 86 7.95 6.91 -9.03
CA GLY A 86 8.03 5.48 -9.26
C GLY A 86 8.84 4.83 -8.15
N ILE A 87 8.30 3.79 -7.51
CA ILE A 87 9.06 2.98 -6.54
C ILE A 87 9.74 1.84 -7.30
N ILE A 88 11.05 1.72 -7.10
CA ILE A 88 11.88 0.76 -7.83
C ILE A 88 12.02 -0.49 -6.97
N LYS A 89 11.50 -1.61 -7.48
CA LYS A 89 11.44 -2.89 -6.76
C LYS A 89 12.16 -3.98 -7.55
N ALA A 90 12.54 -5.06 -6.87
CA ALA A 90 13.09 -6.24 -7.53
C ALA A 90 12.11 -6.78 -8.57
N LEU A 91 12.66 -7.05 -9.75
CA LEU A 91 11.96 -7.80 -10.78
C LEU A 91 11.87 -9.26 -10.32
N GLY A 92 10.66 -9.81 -10.29
CA GLY A 92 10.41 -11.19 -9.92
C GLY A 92 9.34 -11.80 -10.82
N LYS A 93 8.90 -13.02 -10.49
CA LYS A 93 7.84 -13.69 -11.22
C LYS A 93 6.50 -13.44 -10.54
N ALA A 94 5.46 -13.29 -11.36
CA ALA A 94 4.10 -13.44 -10.88
C ALA A 94 3.95 -14.84 -10.28
N ASP A 95 3.28 -14.92 -9.14
CA ASP A 95 3.16 -16.19 -8.43
C ASP A 95 2.30 -17.20 -9.19
N GLU A 96 2.70 -18.47 -9.08
CA GLU A 96 1.85 -19.61 -9.45
C GLU A 96 0.64 -19.71 -8.52
N PRO A 97 -0.41 -20.47 -8.92
CA PRO A 97 -1.58 -20.72 -8.08
C PRO A 97 -1.21 -21.08 -6.63
N LEU A 98 -1.91 -20.45 -5.69
CA LEU A 98 -1.58 -20.47 -4.27
C LEU A 98 -1.66 -21.89 -3.68
N ARG A 99 -0.50 -22.53 -3.46
CA ARG A 99 -0.41 -23.85 -2.80
C ARG A 99 -0.54 -23.71 -1.28
N LYS A 100 -1.01 -24.77 -0.59
CA LYS A 100 -1.18 -24.78 0.89
C LYS A 100 0.05 -24.28 1.68
N ARG A 101 1.25 -24.69 1.30
CA ARG A 101 2.50 -24.28 1.97
C ARG A 101 2.77 -22.78 1.78
N SER A 102 2.51 -22.24 0.59
CA SER A 102 2.66 -20.82 0.28
C SER A 102 1.60 -19.99 1.02
N ALA A 103 0.36 -20.47 1.08
CA ALA A 103 -0.71 -19.83 1.87
C ALA A 103 -0.34 -19.70 3.35
N ARG A 104 0.21 -20.75 3.96
CA ARG A 104 0.66 -20.71 5.37
C ARG A 104 1.78 -19.67 5.58
N LYS A 105 2.76 -19.62 4.67
CA LYS A 105 3.83 -18.62 4.73
C LYS A 105 3.28 -17.21 4.62
N LEU A 106 2.36 -16.97 3.68
CA LEU A 106 1.75 -15.67 3.49
C LEU A 106 0.95 -15.22 4.70
N TYR A 107 0.17 -16.12 5.32
CA TYR A 107 -0.51 -15.82 6.59
C TYR A 107 0.48 -15.39 7.67
N GLN A 108 1.61 -16.10 7.81
CA GLN A 108 2.67 -15.72 8.74
C GLN A 108 3.25 -14.34 8.40
N SER A 109 3.47 -14.03 7.12
CA SER A 109 3.92 -12.71 6.68
C SER A 109 2.92 -11.60 7.03
N ILE A 110 1.62 -11.82 6.86
CA ILE A 110 0.57 -10.85 7.28
C ILE A 110 0.68 -10.59 8.79
N VAL A 111 0.74 -11.64 9.60
CA VAL A 111 0.90 -11.52 11.06
C VAL A 111 2.17 -10.74 11.41
N SER A 112 3.30 -11.06 10.78
CA SER A 112 4.57 -10.35 11.02
C SER A 112 4.52 -8.88 10.61
N LEU A 113 3.85 -8.54 9.50
CA LEU A 113 3.64 -7.14 9.09
C LEU A 113 2.80 -6.37 10.11
N GLN A 114 1.70 -6.97 10.60
CA GLN A 114 0.87 -6.33 11.64
C GLN A 114 1.63 -6.16 12.96
N GLN A 115 2.48 -7.11 13.35
CA GLN A 115 3.37 -6.99 14.51
C GLN A 115 4.38 -5.84 14.39
N LEU A 116 4.76 -5.47 13.16
CA LEU A 116 5.61 -4.31 12.88
C LEU A 116 4.82 -2.99 12.82
N GLY A 117 3.50 -3.04 13.02
CA GLY A 117 2.59 -1.91 12.94
C GLY A 117 2.22 -1.51 11.51
N ILE A 118 2.27 -2.45 10.56
CA ILE A 118 1.86 -2.28 9.17
C ILE A 118 0.55 -3.06 8.97
N ILE A 119 -0.54 -2.36 8.70
CA ILE A 119 -1.88 -2.95 8.46
C ILE A 119 -2.47 -2.42 7.15
N ASN A 120 -3.58 -2.99 6.67
CA ASN A 120 -4.26 -2.60 5.43
C ASN A 120 -3.38 -2.80 4.18
N ILE A 121 -2.86 -4.02 4.03
CA ILE A 121 -1.73 -4.41 3.16
C ILE A 121 -2.16 -4.75 1.71
N ASP A 122 -3.41 -4.44 1.33
CA ASP A 122 -4.02 -4.83 0.03
C ASP A 122 -3.77 -6.31 -0.32
N VAL A 123 -4.14 -7.21 0.60
CA VAL A 123 -3.87 -8.64 0.45
C VAL A 123 -4.60 -9.21 -0.77
N ALA A 124 -3.86 -9.46 -1.84
CA ALA A 124 -4.37 -10.08 -3.05
C ALA A 124 -3.26 -10.81 -3.82
N HIS A 125 -3.63 -11.85 -4.57
CA HIS A 125 -2.66 -12.64 -5.34
C HIS A 125 -1.90 -11.79 -6.38
N ARG A 126 -2.56 -10.78 -6.97
CA ARG A 126 -1.95 -9.84 -7.92
C ARG A 126 -0.82 -9.01 -7.30
N GLN A 127 -0.81 -8.86 -5.98
CA GLN A 127 0.18 -8.08 -5.24
C GLN A 127 1.37 -8.92 -4.76
N LEU A 128 1.43 -10.19 -5.17
CA LEU A 128 2.53 -11.10 -4.82
C LEU A 128 3.52 -11.26 -5.98
N ILE A 129 4.79 -11.10 -5.65
CA ILE A 129 5.92 -11.36 -6.53
C ILE A 129 6.90 -12.25 -5.78
N ASP A 130 7.23 -13.41 -6.37
CA ASP A 130 8.04 -14.46 -5.75
C ASP A 130 7.58 -14.83 -4.32
N GLY A 131 6.27 -14.88 -4.07
CA GLY A 131 5.69 -15.23 -2.78
C GLY A 131 5.65 -14.09 -1.75
N LYS A 132 5.98 -12.86 -2.14
CA LYS A 132 6.11 -11.72 -1.23
C LYS A 132 5.25 -10.53 -1.64
N PHE A 133 4.83 -9.74 -0.66
CA PHE A 133 4.08 -8.51 -0.91
C PHE A 133 4.92 -7.50 -1.67
N ALA A 134 4.35 -6.95 -2.74
CA ALA A 134 4.99 -5.97 -3.60
C ALA A 134 4.40 -4.57 -3.50
N ASP A 135 3.16 -4.43 -3.03
CA ASP A 135 2.42 -3.16 -3.00
C ASP A 135 1.99 -2.83 -1.57
N PHE A 136 2.39 -1.64 -1.09
CA PHE A 136 1.96 -1.09 0.20
C PHE A 136 1.34 0.31 0.05
N SER A 137 0.80 0.63 -1.12
CA SER A 137 0.24 1.94 -1.41
C SER A 137 -1.00 2.29 -0.57
N THR A 138 -1.66 1.30 0.03
CA THR A 138 -2.78 1.48 0.98
C THR A 138 -2.38 1.29 2.44
N ALA A 139 -1.12 0.93 2.71
CA ALA A 139 -0.71 0.46 4.02
C ALA A 139 -0.74 1.58 5.06
N ILE A 140 -1.28 1.26 6.22
CA ILE A 140 -1.24 2.11 7.41
C ILE A 140 -0.03 1.66 8.24
N THR A 141 0.99 2.52 8.32
CA THR A 141 2.23 2.23 9.07
C THR A 141 2.34 3.13 10.31
N THR A 142 2.25 2.54 11.49
CA THR A 142 2.34 3.23 12.79
C THR A 142 3.72 3.91 12.98
N PRO A 143 3.79 5.17 13.45
CA PRO A 143 2.67 5.99 13.90
C PRO A 143 1.82 6.52 12.75
N HIS A 144 0.48 6.48 12.85
CA HIS A 144 -0.43 6.97 11.83
C HIS A 144 -1.62 7.68 12.49
N PHE A 145 -2.17 8.74 11.90
CA PHE A 145 -3.24 9.53 12.54
C PHE A 145 -4.55 8.75 12.77
N ILE A 146 -4.72 7.59 12.15
CA ILE A 146 -5.84 6.66 12.37
C ILE A 146 -5.57 5.72 13.55
N THR A 147 -4.30 5.36 13.79
CA THR A 147 -3.93 4.29 14.74
C THR A 147 -3.16 4.81 15.96
N THR A 148 -2.82 6.10 16.00
CA THR A 148 -1.94 6.69 17.02
C THR A 148 -2.61 7.94 17.60
N PRO A 149 -3.49 7.79 18.63
CA PRO A 149 -4.22 8.90 19.22
C PRO A 149 -3.28 9.97 19.82
N GLU A 150 -2.07 9.60 20.21
CA GLU A 150 -1.06 10.51 20.76
C GLU A 150 -0.62 11.59 19.75
N LEU A 151 -0.85 11.38 18.45
CA LEU A 151 -0.57 12.38 17.42
C LEU A 151 -1.54 13.57 17.46
N ASN A 152 -2.69 13.43 18.12
CA ASN A 152 -3.67 14.51 18.27
C ASN A 152 -4.16 14.63 19.73
N PRO A 153 -3.59 15.52 20.54
CA PRO A 153 -3.95 15.67 21.95
C PRO A 153 -5.35 16.26 22.17
N ARG A 154 -6.09 16.60 21.10
CA ARG A 154 -7.45 17.14 21.17
C ARG A 154 -8.54 16.10 20.96
N LEU A 155 -8.20 14.83 20.80
CA LEU A 155 -9.18 13.76 20.65
C LEU A 155 -9.96 13.59 21.95
N THR A 156 -11.29 13.47 21.84
CA THR A 156 -12.13 13.09 22.97
C THR A 156 -12.09 11.57 23.14
N PRO A 157 -12.50 11.02 24.31
CA PRO A 157 -12.56 9.58 24.52
C PRO A 157 -13.37 8.85 23.44
N GLU A 158 -14.48 9.44 22.98
CA GLU A 158 -15.31 8.86 21.92
C GLU A 158 -14.56 8.73 20.60
N TRP A 159 -13.76 9.73 20.22
CA TRP A 159 -12.93 9.67 19.02
C TRP A 159 -11.79 8.65 19.15
N ILE A 160 -11.21 8.49 20.34
CA ILE A 160 -10.21 7.45 20.59
C ILE A 160 -10.83 6.06 20.39
N SER A 161 -12.01 5.80 20.97
CA SER A 161 -12.72 4.54 20.77
C SER A 161 -13.11 4.29 19.31
N ALA A 162 -13.48 5.35 18.57
CA ALA A 162 -13.73 5.23 17.14
C ALA A 162 -12.46 4.87 16.35
N MET A 163 -11.31 5.45 16.70
CA MET A 163 -10.01 5.11 16.09
C MET A 163 -9.58 3.68 16.40
N GLU A 164 -9.81 3.19 17.62
CA GLU A 164 -9.55 1.79 18.00
C GLU A 164 -10.41 0.84 17.15
N PHE A 165 -11.69 1.16 16.97
CA PHE A 165 -12.58 0.38 16.11
C PHE A 165 -12.11 0.38 14.65
N GLU A 166 -11.78 1.54 14.08
CA GLU A 166 -11.24 1.64 12.72
C GLU A 166 -9.93 0.85 12.56
N THR A 167 -9.02 0.94 13.54
CA THR A 167 -7.77 0.16 13.55
C THR A 167 -8.07 -1.34 13.53
N PHE A 168 -9.04 -1.80 14.32
CA PHE A 168 -9.50 -3.19 14.29
C PHE A 168 -10.06 -3.58 12.93
N GLN A 169 -10.89 -2.74 12.32
CA GLN A 169 -11.49 -2.97 11.00
C GLN A 169 -10.41 -3.10 9.90
N PHE A 170 -9.42 -2.21 9.87
CA PHE A 170 -8.30 -2.32 8.92
C PHE A 170 -7.47 -3.58 9.16
N SER A 171 -7.23 -3.94 10.42
CA SER A 171 -6.44 -5.13 10.76
C SER A 171 -7.16 -6.43 10.40
N ILE A 172 -8.47 -6.53 10.65
CA ILE A 172 -9.24 -7.74 10.33
C ILE A 172 -9.47 -7.91 8.83
N ASN A 173 -9.54 -6.80 8.07
CA ASN A 173 -9.71 -6.83 6.62
C ASN A 173 -8.57 -7.55 5.90
N ASP A 174 -7.32 -7.43 6.38
CA ASP A 174 -6.18 -8.18 5.83
C ASP A 174 -6.41 -9.71 5.87
N PHE A 175 -7.02 -10.21 6.96
CA PHE A 175 -7.32 -11.63 7.13
C PHE A 175 -8.52 -12.07 6.30
N TRP A 176 -9.57 -11.24 6.20
CA TRP A 176 -10.69 -11.54 5.30
C TRP A 176 -10.25 -11.56 3.82
N ALA A 177 -9.39 -10.63 3.42
CA ALA A 177 -8.81 -10.60 2.08
C ALA A 177 -7.94 -11.84 1.83
N PHE A 178 -7.15 -12.28 2.81
CA PHE A 178 -6.43 -13.56 2.75
C PHE A 178 -7.36 -14.76 2.56
N ASP A 179 -8.42 -14.88 3.37
CA ASP A 179 -9.39 -15.98 3.26
C ASP A 179 -10.05 -16.01 1.88
N ASN A 180 -10.48 -14.84 1.38
CA ASN A 180 -11.03 -14.70 0.04
C ASN A 180 -10.05 -15.19 -1.03
N MET A 181 -8.78 -14.77 -0.93
CA MET A 181 -7.73 -15.18 -1.87
C MET A 181 -7.51 -16.71 -1.85
N VAL A 182 -7.49 -17.33 -0.68
CA VAL A 182 -7.37 -18.80 -0.54
C VAL A 182 -8.56 -19.53 -1.15
N VAL A 183 -9.78 -19.04 -0.91
CA VAL A 183 -11.01 -19.63 -1.48
C VAL A 183 -11.02 -19.51 -3.01
N MET A 184 -10.59 -18.37 -3.57
CA MET A 184 -10.50 -18.20 -5.02
C MET A 184 -9.48 -19.13 -5.65
N ALA A 185 -8.31 -19.30 -5.03
CA ALA A 185 -7.29 -20.23 -5.51
C ALA A 185 -7.77 -21.69 -5.49
N ALA A 186 -8.53 -22.09 -4.46
CA ALA A 186 -9.10 -23.43 -4.39
C ALA A 186 -10.12 -23.69 -5.51
N LYS A 187 -10.92 -22.69 -5.89
CA LYS A 187 -11.89 -22.79 -7.01
C LYS A 187 -11.20 -22.90 -8.37
N SER A 188 -10.08 -22.19 -8.58
CA SER A 188 -9.32 -22.27 -9.85
C SER A 188 -8.64 -23.62 -10.09
N HIS A 189 -8.50 -24.47 -9.07
CA HIS A 189 -7.94 -25.81 -9.21
C HIS A 189 -8.97 -26.89 -9.58
N ILE A 190 -10.25 -26.55 -9.63
CA ILE A 190 -11.35 -27.48 -9.90
C ILE A 190 -11.85 -27.35 -11.36
N ASN A 191 -11.43 -26.31 -12.09
CA ASN A 191 -11.70 -26.10 -13.51
C ASN A 191 -10.46 -26.36 -14.37
#